data_AF-A0A523E920-F1
#
_entry.id   AF-A0A523E920-F1
#
_cell.length_a   1.000
_cell.length_b   1.000
_cell.length_c   1.000
_cell.angle_alpha   90.00
_cell.angle_beta   90.00
_cell.angle_gamma   90.00
#
_symmetry.space_group_name_H-M   'P 1'
#
loop_
_entity.id
_entity.type
_entity.pdbx_description
1 polymer ?
#
loop_
_entity_poly.entity_id
_entity_poly.type
_entity_poly.pdbx_seq_one_letter_code
_entity_poly.pdbx_strand_id
1 'polypeptide(L)'
;MRGLILQQKTIIDTNVYIDIFNDDRHQSLRNPFERIVFLAHPVLHELWMGAKGKREIKHLITFQSAFAKLKRLLIPTPSTLISVGRACHRLRSSGKFDPVHPKHYNDISIASLARQIGATVITHNTRDFSTIQSVMDFEFEPP
;
A
#
# COMPACT_ATOMS: atom_id res chain seq x y z
N MET A 1 -28.02 -19.14 -10.32
CA MET A 1 -26.58 -18.91 -10.49
C MET A 1 -26.13 -17.88 -9.46
N ARG A 2 -25.41 -18.27 -8.40
CA ARG A 2 -24.72 -17.31 -7.53
C ARG A 2 -23.51 -16.82 -8.32
N GLY A 3 -23.52 -15.56 -8.74
CA GLY A 3 -22.33 -14.94 -9.34
C GLY A 3 -21.17 -15.08 -8.36
N LEU A 4 -20.00 -15.50 -8.84
CA LEU A 4 -18.78 -15.43 -8.04
C LEU A 4 -18.59 -13.96 -7.63
N ILE A 5 -18.75 -13.64 -6.36
CA ILE A 5 -18.26 -12.36 -5.83
C ILE A 5 -16.74 -12.48 -5.86
N LEU A 6 -16.12 -11.87 -6.86
CA LEU A 6 -14.66 -11.76 -6.93
C LEU A 6 -14.22 -10.79 -5.84
N GLN A 7 -13.45 -11.28 -4.89
CA GLN A 7 -12.90 -10.49 -3.80
C GLN A 7 -11.90 -9.48 -4.36
N GLN A 8 -12.00 -8.21 -3.96
CA GLN A 8 -11.10 -7.16 -4.41
C GLN A 8 -9.74 -7.32 -3.73
N LYS A 9 -8.67 -7.43 -4.52
CA LYS A 9 -7.30 -7.37 -3.98
C LYS A 9 -7.03 -5.94 -3.53
N THR A 10 -6.52 -5.79 -2.33
CA THR A 10 -6.42 -4.50 -1.67
C THR A 10 -5.03 -4.32 -1.06
N ILE A 11 -4.41 -3.16 -1.23
CA ILE A 11 -3.23 -2.73 -0.45
C ILE A 11 -3.66 -1.54 0.38
N ILE A 12 -3.45 -1.61 1.69
CA ILE A 12 -3.80 -0.52 2.61
C ILE A 12 -2.54 0.30 2.88
N ASP A 13 -2.65 1.62 2.74
CA ASP A 13 -1.59 2.58 3.01
C ASP A 13 -1.35 2.74 4.53
N THR A 14 -0.17 3.23 4.91
CA THR A 14 0.26 3.36 6.31
C THR A 14 -0.67 4.25 7.12
N ASN A 15 -1.13 5.38 6.55
CA ASN A 15 -2.05 6.28 7.26
C ASN A 15 -3.36 5.58 7.66
N VAL A 16 -3.90 4.72 6.80
CA VAL A 16 -5.11 3.95 7.10
C VAL A 16 -4.83 2.85 8.13
N TYR A 17 -3.67 2.18 8.06
CA TYR A 17 -3.29 1.22 9.11
C TYR A 17 -3.14 1.87 10.48
N ILE A 18 -2.60 3.10 10.56
CA ILE A 18 -2.52 3.86 11.80
C ILE A 18 -3.91 4.10 12.37
N ASP A 19 -4.87 4.51 11.54
CA ASP A 19 -6.27 4.69 11.94
C ASP A 19 -6.92 3.38 12.44
N ILE A 20 -6.66 2.25 11.75
CA ILE A 20 -7.13 0.92 12.13
C ILE A 20 -6.54 0.48 13.48
N PHE A 21 -5.26 0.75 13.73
CA PHE A 21 -4.56 0.29 14.94
C PHE A 21 -4.86 1.15 16.16
N ASN A 22 -5.03 2.46 15.99
CA ASN A 22 -5.26 3.38 17.09
C ASN A 22 -6.73 3.50 17.47
N ASP A 23 -7.62 3.56 16.48
CA ASP A 23 -9.03 3.96 16.68
C ASP A 23 -10.04 2.88 16.26
N ASP A 24 -9.57 1.70 15.82
CA ASP A 24 -10.41 0.60 15.29
C ASP A 24 -11.35 1.03 14.15
N ARG A 25 -10.95 2.05 13.38
CA ARG A 25 -11.68 2.56 12.22
C ARG A 25 -11.62 1.60 11.02
N HIS A 26 -12.50 1.83 10.04
CA HIS A 26 -12.53 1.11 8.75
C HIS A 26 -12.71 -0.42 8.85
N GLN A 27 -13.62 -0.87 9.71
CA GLN A 27 -13.87 -2.30 9.96
C GLN A 27 -14.25 -3.09 8.69
N SER A 28 -14.87 -2.45 7.70
CA SER A 28 -15.19 -3.05 6.39
C SER A 28 -13.94 -3.55 5.65
N LEU A 29 -12.78 -2.90 5.82
CA LEU A 29 -11.52 -3.35 5.22
C LEU A 29 -11.03 -4.70 5.77
N ARG A 30 -11.60 -5.15 6.89
CA ARG A 30 -11.32 -6.45 7.50
C ARG A 30 -12.24 -7.57 7.01
N ASN A 31 -13.26 -7.27 6.18
CA ASN A 31 -14.19 -8.28 5.69
C ASN A 31 -13.51 -9.21 4.65
N PRO A 32 -13.20 -10.46 5.02
CA PRO A 32 -12.48 -11.37 4.13
C PRO A 32 -13.34 -11.86 2.97
N PHE A 33 -14.67 -11.64 2.99
CA PHE A 33 -15.56 -11.97 1.89
C PHE A 33 -15.59 -10.90 0.80
N GLU A 34 -15.23 -9.66 1.13
CA GLU A 34 -15.17 -8.54 0.19
C GLU A 34 -13.75 -8.33 -0.35
N ARG A 35 -12.73 -8.48 0.52
CA ARG A 35 -11.36 -8.06 0.20
C ARG A 35 -10.32 -9.12 0.54
N ILE A 36 -9.31 -9.22 -0.34
CA ILE A 36 -8.06 -9.92 -0.06
C ILE A 36 -6.98 -8.86 0.17
N VAL A 37 -6.62 -8.65 1.43
CA VAL A 37 -5.64 -7.63 1.80
C VAL A 37 -4.21 -8.15 1.65
N PHE A 38 -3.37 -7.33 1.02
CA PHE A 38 -1.92 -7.52 0.88
C PHE A 38 -1.17 -6.41 1.62
N LEU A 39 0.04 -6.72 2.07
CA LEU A 39 0.92 -5.77 2.77
C LEU A 39 2.09 -5.42 1.86
N ALA A 40 2.18 -4.17 1.44
CA ALA A 40 3.32 -3.68 0.68
C ALA A 40 4.53 -3.47 1.60
N HIS A 41 5.74 -3.81 1.13
CA HIS A 41 6.95 -3.66 1.96
C HIS A 41 7.21 -2.21 2.45
N PRO A 42 6.92 -1.11 1.70
CA PRO A 42 7.13 0.23 2.23
C PRO A 42 6.22 0.51 3.42
N VAL A 43 4.95 0.07 3.35
CA VAL A 43 3.98 0.20 4.44
C VAL A 43 4.47 -0.53 5.69
N LEU A 44 4.94 -1.77 5.53
CA LEU A 44 5.53 -2.51 6.65
C LEU A 44 6.71 -1.75 7.28
N HIS A 45 7.60 -1.20 6.46
CA HIS A 45 8.77 -0.45 6.95
C HIS A 45 8.37 0.85 7.65
N GLU A 46 7.38 1.58 7.14
CA GLU A 46 6.86 2.78 7.77
C GLU A 46 6.20 2.48 9.12
N LEU A 47 5.43 1.39 9.21
CA LEU A 47 4.87 0.93 10.49
C LEU A 47 5.98 0.58 11.50
N TRP A 48 7.06 -0.09 11.06
CA TRP A 48 8.22 -0.36 11.91
C TRP A 48 8.94 0.91 12.37
N MET A 49 9.12 1.90 11.48
CA MET A 49 9.71 3.19 11.83
C MET A 49 8.85 3.97 12.83
N GLY A 50 7.53 3.80 12.77
CA GLY A 50 6.57 4.46 13.66
C GLY A 50 6.42 3.79 15.03
N ALA A 51 6.83 2.53 15.19
CA ALA A 51 6.69 1.79 16.45
C ALA A 51 7.70 2.26 17.51
N LYS A 52 7.21 2.66 18.68
CA LYS A 52 7.98 3.22 19.78
C LYS A 52 8.06 2.29 20.99
N GLY A 53 7.10 1.36 21.16
CA GLY A 53 6.95 0.54 22.36
C GLY A 53 6.99 -0.97 22.15
N LYS A 54 7.32 -1.72 23.21
CA LYS A 54 7.34 -3.20 23.21
C LYS A 54 6.01 -3.83 22.74
N ARG A 55 4.87 -3.21 23.09
CA ARG A 55 3.54 -3.68 22.69
C ARG A 55 3.33 -3.56 21.19
N GLU A 56 3.69 -2.41 20.61
CA GLU A 56 3.58 -2.15 19.16
C GLU A 56 4.50 -3.07 18.37
N ILE A 57 5.74 -3.26 18.82
CA ILE A 57 6.69 -4.20 18.21
C ILE A 57 6.14 -5.62 18.23
N LYS A 58 5.60 -6.09 19.37
CA LYS A 58 4.98 -7.43 19.46
C LYS A 58 3.78 -7.56 18.51
N HIS A 59 2.95 -6.53 18.43
CA HIS A 59 1.82 -6.50 17.49
C HIS A 59 2.31 -6.60 16.04
N LEU A 60 3.30 -5.80 15.63
CA LEU A 60 3.87 -5.82 14.27
C LEU A 60 4.48 -7.17 13.90
N ILE A 61 5.17 -7.84 14.83
CA ILE A 61 5.70 -9.18 14.61
C ILE A 61 4.56 -10.17 14.28
N THR A 62 3.47 -10.16 15.06
CA THR A 62 2.31 -11.02 14.79
C THR A 62 1.63 -10.64 13.47
N PHE A 63 1.41 -9.35 13.25
CA PHE A 63 0.77 -8.80 12.06
C PHE A 63 1.52 -9.17 10.78
N GLN A 64 2.82 -8.86 10.67
CA GLN A 64 3.63 -9.19 9.48
C GLN A 64 3.71 -10.71 9.24
N SER A 65 3.75 -11.51 10.31
CA SER A 65 3.85 -12.97 10.20
C SER A 65 2.62 -13.57 9.53
N ALA A 66 1.44 -12.97 9.75
CA ALA A 66 0.22 -13.41 9.07
C ALA A 66 0.32 -13.20 7.55
N PHE A 67 0.77 -12.02 7.10
CA PHE A 67 0.96 -11.74 5.68
C PHE A 67 2.03 -12.62 5.04
N ALA A 68 3.15 -12.84 5.73
CA ALA A 68 4.22 -13.72 5.26
C ALA A 68 3.73 -15.16 5.07
N LYS A 69 3.04 -15.74 6.08
CA LYS A 69 2.48 -17.10 6.00
C LYS A 69 1.47 -17.27 4.86
N LEU A 70 0.65 -16.24 4.62
CA LEU A 70 -0.34 -16.24 3.55
C LEU A 70 0.25 -15.91 2.16
N LYS A 71 1.55 -15.65 2.05
CA LYS A 71 2.22 -15.15 0.84
C LYS A 71 1.60 -13.84 0.32
N ARG A 72 1.19 -12.97 1.24
CA ARG A 72 0.55 -11.68 0.99
C ARG A 72 1.43 -10.47 1.36
N LEU A 73 2.68 -10.71 1.76
CA LEU A 73 3.70 -9.66 1.85
C LEU A 73 4.31 -9.42 0.46
N LEU A 74 4.14 -8.22 -0.07
CA LEU A 74 4.53 -7.87 -1.43
C LEU A 74 5.90 -7.19 -1.46
N ILE A 75 6.76 -7.75 -2.32
CA ILE A 75 8.02 -7.16 -2.75
C ILE A 75 7.97 -6.93 -4.27
N PRO A 76 8.74 -5.96 -4.78
CA PRO A 76 8.72 -5.66 -6.20
C PRO A 76 9.44 -6.75 -6.99
N THR A 77 8.84 -7.16 -8.11
CA THR A 77 9.57 -7.92 -9.14
C THR A 77 10.62 -7.03 -9.82
N PRO A 78 11.56 -7.60 -10.59
CA PRO A 78 12.48 -6.80 -11.40
C PRO A 78 11.79 -5.81 -12.34
N SER A 79 10.66 -6.19 -12.96
CA SER A 79 9.89 -5.29 -13.82
C SER A 79 9.20 -4.17 -13.04
N THR A 80 8.73 -4.45 -11.83
CA THR A 80 8.16 -3.44 -10.94
C THR A 80 9.24 -2.46 -10.47
N LEU A 81 10.44 -2.92 -10.12
CA LEU A 81 11.57 -2.04 -9.78
C LEU A 81 11.90 -1.05 -10.90
N ILE A 82 11.96 -1.54 -12.15
CA ILE A 82 12.18 -0.67 -13.32
C ILE A 82 11.03 0.34 -13.49
N SER A 83 9.79 -0.10 -13.25
CA SER A 83 8.60 0.75 -13.37
C SER A 83 8.58 1.86 -12.32
N VAL A 84 8.95 1.56 -11.08
CA VAL A 84 9.14 2.54 -10.00
C VAL A 84 10.15 3.61 -10.42
N GLY A 85 11.34 3.21 -10.88
CA GLY A 85 12.37 4.15 -11.33
C GLY A 85 11.90 5.06 -12.48
N ARG A 86 11.16 4.50 -13.45
CA ARG A 86 10.57 5.27 -14.57
C ARG A 86 9.49 6.24 -14.09
N ALA A 87 8.62 5.83 -13.17
CA ALA A 87 7.60 6.71 -12.59
C ALA A 87 8.25 7.87 -11.83
N CYS A 88 9.23 7.59 -10.97
CA CYS A 88 10.01 8.61 -10.26
C CYS A 88 10.63 9.63 -11.23
N HIS A 89 11.27 9.14 -12.30
CA HIS A 89 11.87 10.03 -13.31
C HIS A 89 10.81 10.92 -13.98
N ARG A 90 9.70 10.35 -14.45
CA ARG A 90 8.62 11.11 -15.13
C ARG A 90 8.04 12.19 -14.22
N LEU A 91 7.75 11.83 -12.96
CA LEU A 91 7.16 12.77 -12.00
C LEU A 91 8.11 13.92 -11.67
N ARG A 92 9.40 13.61 -11.46
CA ARG A 92 10.44 14.63 -11.27
C ARG A 92 10.58 15.55 -12.48
N SER A 93 10.65 14.98 -13.69
CA SER A 93 10.78 15.76 -14.93
C SER A 93 9.56 16.64 -15.19
N SER A 94 8.39 16.29 -14.65
CA SER A 94 7.18 17.12 -14.72
C SER A 94 7.07 18.17 -13.61
N GLY A 95 8.05 18.26 -12.69
CA GLY A 95 8.02 19.18 -11.55
C GLY A 95 7.01 18.82 -10.46
N LYS A 96 6.41 17.62 -10.53
CA LYS A 96 5.31 17.21 -9.63
C LYS A 96 5.78 16.60 -8.31
N PHE A 97 7.04 16.18 -8.20
CA PHE A 97 7.60 15.65 -6.94
C PHE A 97 9.01 16.15 -6.64
N ASP A 98 9.23 16.41 -5.35
CA ASP A 98 10.54 16.68 -4.77
C ASP A 98 11.31 15.37 -4.56
N PRO A 99 12.52 15.21 -5.14
CA PRO A 99 13.36 14.02 -4.96
C PRO A 99 13.90 13.84 -3.53
N VAL A 100 13.85 14.87 -2.67
CA VAL A 100 14.36 14.81 -1.29
C VAL A 100 13.33 14.22 -0.33
N HIS A 101 12.06 14.09 -0.74
CA HIS A 101 10.99 13.61 0.13
C HIS A 101 10.80 12.09 0.03
N PRO A 102 11.22 11.28 1.02
CA PRO A 102 11.21 9.82 0.91
C PRO A 102 9.80 9.22 0.76
N LYS A 103 8.79 9.91 1.29
CA LYS A 103 7.39 9.48 1.18
C LYS A 103 6.93 9.35 -0.27
N HIS A 104 7.39 10.23 -1.18
CA HIS A 104 7.03 10.12 -2.60
C HIS A 104 7.52 8.80 -3.21
N TYR A 105 8.72 8.35 -2.84
CA TYR A 105 9.24 7.06 -3.31
C TYR A 105 8.42 5.89 -2.77
N ASN A 106 7.99 5.97 -1.51
CA ASN A 106 7.15 4.94 -0.89
C ASN A 106 5.76 4.88 -1.54
N ASP A 107 5.10 6.01 -1.75
CA ASP A 107 3.79 6.09 -2.41
C ASP A 107 3.86 5.55 -3.85
N ILE A 108 4.91 5.90 -4.61
CA ILE A 108 5.15 5.35 -5.96
C ILE A 108 5.38 3.82 -5.91
N SER A 109 6.11 3.34 -4.90
CA SER A 109 6.37 1.92 -4.71
C SER A 109 5.09 1.15 -4.36
N ILE A 110 4.25 1.71 -3.48
CA ILE A 110 2.94 1.15 -3.11
C ILE A 110 2.04 1.06 -4.35
N ALA A 111 1.93 2.15 -5.12
CA ALA A 111 1.14 2.17 -6.36
C ALA A 111 1.64 1.15 -7.39
N SER A 112 2.97 1.01 -7.53
CA SER A 112 3.57 0.03 -8.45
C SER A 112 3.31 -1.41 -8.02
N LEU A 113 3.32 -1.69 -6.70
CA LEU A 113 2.99 -3.01 -6.15
C LEU A 113 1.49 -3.32 -6.29
N ALA A 114 0.63 -2.32 -6.17
CA ALA A 114 -0.80 -2.48 -6.43
C ALA A 114 -1.03 -2.89 -7.90
N ARG A 115 -0.40 -2.18 -8.84
CA ARG A 115 -0.41 -2.53 -10.26
C ARG A 115 0.13 -3.94 -10.51
N GLN A 116 1.22 -4.33 -9.84
CA GLN A 116 1.86 -5.65 -10.00
C GLN A 116 0.88 -6.81 -9.79
N ILE A 117 -0.09 -6.68 -8.88
CA ILE A 117 -1.02 -7.76 -8.55
C ILE A 117 -2.48 -7.49 -8.97
N GLY A 118 -2.75 -6.33 -9.58
CA GLY A 118 -4.10 -5.86 -9.90
C GLY A 118 -4.91 -5.55 -8.64
N ALA A 119 -4.30 -4.85 -7.68
CA ALA A 119 -4.96 -4.42 -6.44
C ALA A 119 -5.33 -2.93 -6.50
N THR A 120 -6.30 -2.56 -5.65
CA THR A 120 -6.64 -1.17 -5.35
C THR A 120 -5.90 -0.72 -4.09
N VAL A 121 -5.33 0.49 -4.13
CA VAL A 121 -4.73 1.12 -2.94
C VAL A 121 -5.81 1.81 -2.13
N ILE A 122 -5.83 1.59 -0.82
CA ILE A 122 -6.71 2.29 0.12
C ILE A 122 -5.88 3.33 0.86
N THR A 123 -6.21 4.61 0.72
CA THR A 123 -5.38 5.70 1.22
C THR A 123 -6.18 6.98 1.50
N HIS A 124 -5.80 7.70 2.55
CA HIS A 124 -6.23 9.10 2.71
C HIS A 124 -5.43 10.07 1.83
N ASN A 125 -4.29 9.67 1.28
CA ASN A 125 -3.40 10.50 0.48
C ASN A 125 -3.82 10.58 -1.00
N THR A 126 -5.11 10.83 -1.25
CA THR A 126 -5.71 10.79 -2.59
C THR A 126 -5.05 11.77 -3.57
N ARG A 127 -4.52 12.90 -3.08
CA ARG A 127 -3.81 13.89 -3.90
C ARG A 127 -2.52 13.33 -4.52
N ASP A 128 -1.67 12.70 -3.72
CA ASP A 128 -0.38 12.20 -4.21
C ASP A 128 -0.60 10.98 -5.10
N PHE A 129 -1.52 10.08 -4.74
CA PHE A 129 -1.87 8.94 -5.59
C PHE A 129 -2.53 9.38 -6.92
N SER A 130 -3.36 10.42 -6.93
CA SER A 130 -3.85 11.03 -8.18
C SER A 130 -2.71 11.60 -9.03
N THR A 131 -1.72 12.22 -8.39
CA THR A 131 -0.52 12.72 -9.06
C THR A 131 0.28 11.58 -9.69
N ILE A 132 0.45 10.45 -8.98
CA ILE A 132 1.12 9.25 -9.49
C ILE A 132 0.34 8.63 -10.66
N GLN A 133 -0.99 8.62 -10.61
CA GLN A 133 -1.84 8.12 -11.71
C GLN A 133 -1.56 8.83 -13.05
N SER A 134 -1.10 10.09 -13.01
CA SER A 134 -0.74 10.80 -14.24
C SER A 134 0.46 10.22 -15.01
N VAL A 135 1.22 9.29 -14.42
CA VAL A 135 2.39 8.65 -15.08
C VAL A 135 2.37 7.13 -15.08
N MET A 136 1.43 6.52 -14.36
CA MET A 136 1.28 5.07 -14.17
C MET A 136 -0.17 4.73 -13.86
N ASP A 137 -0.76 3.81 -14.61
CA ASP A 137 -2.10 3.28 -14.34
C ASP A 137 -2.08 2.32 -13.14
N PHE A 138 -2.98 2.55 -12.18
CA PHE A 138 -3.34 1.71 -11.04
C PHE A 138 -4.62 2.28 -10.42
N GLU A 139 -5.27 1.53 -9.54
CA GLU A 139 -6.50 1.98 -8.85
C GLU A 139 -6.22 2.39 -7.41
N PHE A 140 -6.90 3.43 -6.93
CA PHE A 140 -6.95 3.78 -5.52
C PHE A 140 -8.32 4.35 -5.12
N GLU A 141 -8.69 4.19 -3.86
CA GLU A 141 -9.92 4.73 -3.27
C GLU A 141 -9.68 5.16 -1.81
N PRO A 142 -10.48 6.09 -1.27
CA PRO A 142 -10.46 6.39 0.16
C PRO A 142 -10.97 5.19 0.99
N PRO A 143 -10.57 5.08 2.27
CA PRO A 143 -10.96 4.00 3.18
C PRO A 143 -12.39 4.10 3.73
#